data_AF-A0AAD5HTZ8-F1
#
_entry.id   AF-A0AAD5HTZ8-F1
#
_cell.length_a   1.000
_cell.length_b   1.000
_cell.length_c   1.000
_cell.angle_alpha   90.00
_cell.angle_beta   90.00
_cell.angle_gamma   90.00
#
_symmetry.space_group_name_H-M   'P 1'
#
loop_
_entity.id
_entity.type
_entity.pdbx_description
1 polymer ?
#
loop_
_entity_poly.entity_id
_entity_poly.type
_entity_poly.pdbx_seq_one_letter_code
_entity_poly.pdbx_strand_id
1 'polypeptide(L)'
;MVLLERRYAAATSEFYAQPPFAKRARYSPGAVTSQTTLSEFDLQTTMMQISNKRLITKSLLKIYHDVLESNLECWLTERTCPYTRNWDGYTSRGTAGALSSQSTFASSSVNILAFNRFYTRVLRLDRAMADNNLISLTASQDRAASKALNQVIIAFSSQWSQNYSRSEDSLGGNKTPFDSEVNFLESHDDDFEKDFQRTTWHQARAALLEASEIESYRVVYAEILFNWTEKIEQQGGVGIASDRTGEKSVDGNDPLSCNFADILGRGGPPIFIESASRKIQVLKFKLDAIKVGSLKTTGAKRRAPGIGPEEQATARLLYWLAVMCDTVSSSTNERPLAIREDYYVLNQKRWGGSAAFETNKPLQLDWPSAEDIVFEGITRSVPVKVLLFRKVSSLQNALRQGKHAQIDDIIESSIATYRRWNITYGAFFRKLAQMYSSLPARIKGLFICIVIPWCLAVMLMADLIDFTDTNEAGEAGARTARIESKITSRMRKSTAVDIAELARLTCPASEGWRGGTLTEQLPGYHFAVKSSAILTEPWTVLVIGAFRNAALYHLGTVEDLRQNDWQALGHAPDEMREAEVQVKHCIDALWLLGRRSDMSYDLAKLLSQRLSAR
;
A
#
# COMPACT_ATOMS: atom_id res chain seq x y z
N MET A 1 43.73 25.35 33.72
CA MET A 1 43.53 24.25 34.68
C MET A 1 42.86 23.12 33.93
N VAL A 2 43.50 22.45 32.96
CA VAL A 2 44.74 21.67 33.06
C VAL A 2 44.63 20.66 34.21
N LEU A 3 44.62 19.38 33.80
CA LEU A 3 44.84 18.15 34.58
C LEU A 3 43.66 17.58 35.38
N LEU A 4 42.88 16.71 34.71
CA LEU A 4 42.80 15.29 35.10
C LEU A 4 42.29 14.46 33.92
N GLU A 5 43.25 14.19 33.04
CA GLU A 5 43.25 13.16 32.04
C GLU A 5 43.36 11.76 32.72
N ARG A 6 42.99 10.71 31.97
CA ARG A 6 43.31 9.28 32.20
C ARG A 6 42.39 8.49 33.13
N ARG A 7 41.27 8.06 32.55
CA ARG A 7 40.98 6.63 32.29
C ARG A 7 39.67 6.55 31.52
N TYR A 8 39.74 6.40 30.20
CA TYR A 8 38.80 5.66 29.33
C TYR A 8 39.24 5.89 27.87
N ALA A 9 40.41 5.35 27.53
CA ALA A 9 40.87 5.22 26.16
C ALA A 9 40.95 3.72 25.84
N ALA A 10 39.83 3.16 25.37
CA ALA A 10 39.82 1.97 24.54
C ALA A 10 38.45 1.86 23.83
N ALA A 11 38.51 1.88 22.50
CA ALA A 11 37.51 1.43 21.54
C ALA A 11 36.19 2.22 21.41
N THR A 12 36.08 3.03 20.36
CA THR A 12 35.22 2.75 19.18
C THR A 12 35.36 3.88 18.16
N SER A 13 35.96 3.56 17.02
CA SER A 13 36.08 4.43 15.84
C SER A 13 34.80 4.29 15.02
N GLU A 14 33.99 5.35 14.96
CA GLU A 14 32.81 5.43 14.12
C GLU A 14 33.20 5.76 12.66
N PHE A 15 33.06 4.77 11.78
CA PHE A 15 33.15 4.96 10.33
C PHE A 15 31.79 5.44 9.79
N TYR A 16 31.67 6.74 9.53
CA TYR A 16 30.58 7.30 8.72
C TYR A 16 30.84 7.05 7.23
N ALA A 17 30.04 6.18 6.61
CA ALA A 17 30.04 5.99 5.16
C ALA A 17 29.25 7.10 4.46
N GLN A 18 29.95 8.17 4.06
CA GLN A 18 29.45 9.17 3.10
C GLN A 18 29.39 8.58 1.68
N PRO A 19 28.44 8.99 0.81
CA PRO A 19 28.44 8.64 -0.61
C PRO A 19 29.60 9.35 -1.36
N PRO A 20 30.18 8.74 -2.42
CA PRO A 20 31.43 9.20 -3.00
C PRO A 20 31.20 10.40 -3.93
N PHE A 21 31.58 11.60 -3.49
CA PHE A 21 31.75 12.74 -4.37
C PHE A 21 33.25 12.99 -4.63
N ALA A 22 33.61 12.86 -5.91
CA ALA A 22 34.71 13.47 -6.66
C ALA A 22 36.14 13.44 -6.08
N LYS A 23 37.03 12.78 -6.85
CA LYS A 23 38.49 12.76 -6.67
C LYS A 23 39.08 14.18 -6.78
N ARG A 24 39.96 14.50 -5.84
CA ARG A 24 40.77 15.71 -5.71
C ARG A 24 41.77 15.83 -6.88
N ALA A 25 41.55 16.79 -7.78
CA ALA A 25 42.58 17.22 -8.73
C ALA A 25 43.56 18.17 -8.02
N ARG A 26 44.87 17.95 -8.18
CA ARG A 26 45.92 18.87 -7.70
C ARG A 26 45.99 20.05 -8.66
N TYR A 27 45.90 21.27 -8.14
CA TYR A 27 46.25 22.48 -8.86
C TYR A 27 47.29 23.26 -8.04
N SER A 28 48.43 23.55 -8.65
CA SER A 28 49.42 24.52 -8.16
C SER A 28 49.03 25.93 -8.65
N PRO A 29 49.43 27.00 -7.93
CA PRO A 29 48.80 28.31 -8.04
C PRO A 29 49.43 29.16 -9.15
N GLY A 30 48.58 29.79 -9.95
CA GLY A 30 48.94 30.90 -10.84
C GLY A 30 47.90 32.00 -10.64
N ALA A 31 48.32 33.08 -9.99
CA ALA A 31 47.49 34.23 -9.65
C ALA A 31 47.09 35.02 -10.90
N VAL A 32 45.80 35.35 -11.04
CA VAL A 32 45.33 36.67 -11.47
C VAL A 32 44.00 36.96 -10.76
N THR A 33 43.98 38.07 -10.05
CA THR A 33 42.87 38.68 -9.33
C THR A 33 41.68 39.00 -10.24
N SER A 34 40.52 38.44 -9.90
CA SER A 34 39.22 39.06 -10.12
C SER A 34 38.36 38.71 -8.92
N GLN A 35 38.31 39.62 -7.94
CA GLN A 35 37.40 39.51 -6.81
C GLN A 35 35.97 39.71 -7.33
N THR A 36 35.32 38.62 -7.74
CA THR A 36 33.85 38.55 -7.66
C THR A 36 33.51 38.36 -6.20
N THR A 37 33.20 39.46 -5.52
CA THR A 37 32.58 39.46 -4.20
C THR A 37 31.22 38.77 -4.33
N LEU A 38 31.16 37.47 -4.03
CA LEU A 38 29.89 36.77 -3.82
C LEU A 38 29.14 37.55 -2.73
N SER A 39 27.96 38.07 -3.09
CA SER A 39 27.12 38.86 -2.19
C SER A 39 26.80 38.04 -0.94
N GLU A 40 26.97 38.63 0.24
CA GLU A 40 26.63 38.01 1.52
C GLU A 40 25.15 37.56 1.57
N PHE A 41 24.29 38.25 0.82
CA PHE A 41 22.89 37.91 0.62
C PHE A 41 22.69 36.60 -0.16
N ASP A 42 23.55 36.30 -1.14
CA ASP A 42 23.49 35.09 -1.95
C ASP A 42 23.97 33.86 -1.15
N LEU A 43 24.97 34.05 -0.29
CA LEU A 43 25.41 33.04 0.68
C LEU A 43 24.32 32.72 1.71
N GLN A 44 23.68 33.75 2.30
CA GLN A 44 22.57 33.56 3.24
C GLN A 44 21.38 32.88 2.57
N THR A 45 21.03 33.27 1.35
CA THR A 45 19.96 32.64 0.56
C THR A 45 20.29 31.18 0.25
N THR A 46 21.51 30.88 -0.16
CA THR A 46 21.97 29.51 -0.43
C THR A 46 21.96 28.65 0.85
N MET A 47 22.42 29.19 1.99
CA MET A 47 22.36 28.50 3.28
C MET A 47 20.93 28.23 3.73
N MET A 48 20.04 29.20 3.56
CA MET A 48 18.61 29.06 3.86
C MET A 48 17.96 27.98 2.99
N GLN A 49 18.25 27.95 1.68
CA GLN A 49 17.76 26.93 0.77
C GLN A 49 18.25 25.52 1.14
N ILE A 50 19.54 25.37 1.48
CA ILE A 50 20.10 24.08 1.93
C ILE A 50 19.44 23.62 3.23
N SER A 51 19.23 24.53 4.18
CA SER A 51 18.56 24.24 5.45
C SER A 51 17.11 23.80 5.23
N ASN A 52 16.35 24.56 4.43
CA ASN A 52 14.96 24.26 4.09
C ASN A 52 14.84 22.90 3.38
N LYS A 53 15.71 22.63 2.39
CA LYS A 53 15.75 21.34 1.71
C LYS A 53 16.01 20.19 2.69
N ARG A 54 16.90 20.38 3.66
CA ARG A 54 17.20 19.36 4.69
C ARG A 54 16.00 19.12 5.62
N LEU A 55 15.30 20.17 6.03
CA LEU A 55 14.08 20.06 6.85
C LEU A 55 12.95 19.35 6.10
N ILE A 56 12.68 19.76 4.86
CA ILE A 56 11.67 19.13 3.99
C ILE A 56 12.03 17.65 3.79
N THR A 57 13.28 17.33 3.44
CA THR A 57 13.71 15.94 3.25
C THR A 57 13.53 15.11 4.52
N LYS A 58 13.85 15.67 5.69
CA LYS A 58 13.67 14.98 6.98
C LYS A 58 12.19 14.73 7.28
N SER A 59 11.32 15.71 7.01
CA SER A 59 9.87 15.59 7.15
C SER A 59 9.30 14.53 6.20
N LEU A 60 9.67 14.57 4.91
CA LEU A 60 9.25 13.58 3.91
C LEU A 60 9.74 12.16 4.25
N LEU A 61 10.96 12.01 4.77
CA LEU A 61 11.44 10.71 5.25
C LEU A 61 10.67 10.22 6.47
N LYS A 62 10.19 11.13 7.33
CA LYS A 62 9.35 10.79 8.46
C LYS A 62 7.97 10.31 8.03
N ILE A 63 7.35 10.98 7.06
CA ILE A 63 6.13 10.52 6.39
C ILE A 63 6.35 9.12 5.78
N TYR A 64 7.41 8.93 5.00
CA TYR A 64 7.73 7.65 4.37
C TYR A 64 7.79 6.51 5.40
N HIS A 65 8.40 6.76 6.56
CA HIS A 65 8.45 5.76 7.62
C HIS A 65 7.07 5.45 8.21
N ASP A 66 6.35 6.51 8.60
CA ASP A 66 5.09 6.40 9.32
C ASP A 66 3.97 5.78 8.46
N VAL A 67 4.03 6.00 7.15
CA VAL A 67 3.08 5.44 6.19
C VAL A 67 3.55 4.07 5.70
N LEU A 68 4.79 3.96 5.22
CA LEU A 68 5.21 2.75 4.53
C LEU A 68 5.96 1.78 5.44
N GLU A 69 7.12 2.18 5.96
CA GLU A 69 8.01 1.24 6.66
C GLU A 69 7.36 0.64 7.89
N SER A 70 6.56 1.42 8.63
CA SER A 70 5.79 0.90 9.76
C SER A 70 4.83 -0.21 9.34
N ASN A 71 4.15 -0.07 8.20
CA ASN A 71 3.22 -1.07 7.67
C ASN A 71 3.93 -2.26 7.02
N LEU A 72 5.11 -2.07 6.43
CA LEU A 72 5.93 -3.16 5.91
C LEU A 72 6.33 -4.16 6.99
N GLU A 73 6.38 -3.77 8.26
CA GLU A 73 6.74 -4.66 9.37
C GLU A 73 5.79 -5.87 9.48
N CYS A 74 4.48 -5.69 9.29
CA CYS A 74 3.55 -6.82 9.33
C CYS A 74 3.47 -7.56 7.98
N TRP A 75 3.72 -6.87 6.86
CA TRP A 75 3.66 -7.47 5.52
C TRP A 75 4.86 -8.36 5.22
N LEU A 76 6.05 -7.94 5.67
CA LEU A 76 7.33 -8.51 5.30
C LEU A 76 8.03 -9.13 6.50
N THR A 77 7.52 -10.27 6.97
CA THR A 77 8.23 -11.08 7.98
C THR A 77 8.81 -12.33 7.36
N GLU A 78 9.96 -12.77 7.88
CA GLU A 78 10.58 -14.02 7.44
C GLU A 78 9.71 -15.25 7.76
N ARG A 79 8.83 -15.13 8.77
CA ARG A 79 7.90 -16.18 9.21
C ARG A 79 6.78 -16.40 8.21
N THR A 80 6.25 -15.33 7.62
CA THR A 80 5.11 -15.39 6.68
C THR A 80 5.53 -15.36 5.22
N CYS A 81 6.79 -15.00 4.93
CA CYS A 81 7.35 -15.08 3.59
C CYS A 81 7.47 -16.56 3.16
N PRO A 82 6.78 -16.99 2.10
CA PRO A 82 6.78 -18.40 1.71
C PRO A 82 8.10 -18.85 1.08
N TYR A 83 8.96 -17.89 0.73
CA TYR A 83 10.24 -18.14 0.09
C TYR A 83 11.38 -18.38 1.09
N THR A 84 11.14 -18.26 2.40
CA THR A 84 12.19 -18.48 3.44
C THR A 84 12.44 -19.95 3.76
N ARG A 85 11.42 -20.81 3.70
CA ARG A 85 11.48 -22.18 4.25
C ARG A 85 11.74 -23.31 3.25
N ASN A 86 11.71 -23.06 1.93
CA ASN A 86 12.03 -24.08 0.92
C ASN A 86 12.70 -23.47 -0.32
N TRP A 87 13.81 -22.76 -0.10
CA TRP A 87 14.86 -22.68 -1.12
C TRP A 87 15.66 -24.01 -1.20
N ASP A 88 15.59 -24.83 -0.16
CA ASP A 88 16.23 -26.14 -0.09
C ASP A 88 15.37 -27.19 -0.80
N GLY A 89 15.35 -27.12 -2.12
CA GLY A 89 14.83 -28.19 -2.99
C GLY A 89 15.65 -29.48 -2.92
N TYR A 90 16.79 -29.49 -2.21
CA TYR A 90 17.61 -30.66 -1.97
C TYR A 90 18.15 -30.63 -0.54
N THR A 91 17.85 -31.69 0.22
CA THR A 91 18.57 -32.17 1.41
C THR A 91 18.81 -31.18 2.56
N SER A 92 18.08 -31.36 3.67
CA SER A 92 18.70 -31.91 4.89
C SER A 92 17.64 -32.17 5.94
N ARG A 93 17.43 -33.44 6.25
CA ARG A 93 16.78 -33.91 7.48
C ARG A 93 17.82 -33.75 8.61
N GLY A 94 18.22 -32.51 8.87
CA GLY A 94 19.20 -32.13 9.88
C GLY A 94 18.48 -31.49 11.05
N THR A 95 18.68 -32.06 12.22
CA THR A 95 18.27 -31.60 13.56
C THR A 95 17.94 -30.11 13.65
N ALA A 96 16.74 -29.84 14.16
CA ALA A 96 16.25 -28.53 14.55
C ALA A 96 17.18 -27.89 15.60
N GLY A 97 18.27 -27.28 15.14
CA GLY A 97 19.01 -26.30 15.90
C GLY A 97 18.17 -25.03 15.95
N ALA A 98 17.72 -24.68 17.15
CA ALA A 98 17.07 -23.43 17.46
C ALA A 98 17.99 -22.25 17.09
N LEU A 99 17.98 -21.83 15.83
CA LEU A 99 18.53 -20.55 15.40
C LEU A 99 17.65 -19.46 16.00
N SER A 100 18.29 -18.67 16.86
CA SER A 100 17.74 -17.64 17.74
C SER A 100 16.41 -17.04 17.30
N SER A 101 15.39 -17.42 18.05
CA SER A 101 14.01 -16.95 18.07
C SER A 101 13.91 -15.50 18.58
N GLN A 102 14.55 -14.56 17.90
CA GLN A 102 14.22 -13.15 18.04
C GLN A 102 13.78 -12.67 16.67
N SER A 103 12.48 -12.41 16.57
CA SER A 103 11.88 -11.51 15.60
C SER A 103 12.87 -10.42 15.22
N THR A 104 13.53 -10.56 14.08
CA THR A 104 14.50 -9.56 13.65
C THR A 104 13.82 -8.20 13.45
N PHE A 105 12.48 -8.16 13.37
CA PHE A 105 11.63 -6.96 13.34
C PHE A 105 11.15 -6.46 14.72
N ALA A 106 11.25 -7.24 15.78
CA ALA A 106 10.82 -6.86 17.13
C ALA A 106 11.89 -7.25 18.16
N SER A 107 12.90 -6.39 18.30
CA SER A 107 13.61 -6.09 19.56
C SER A 107 14.88 -5.28 19.24
N SER A 108 14.82 -3.97 19.46
CA SER A 108 15.87 -3.21 20.16
C SER A 108 15.40 -1.78 20.31
N SER A 109 15.14 -1.41 21.55
CA SER A 109 14.87 -0.05 22.02
C SER A 109 15.91 0.96 21.52
N VAL A 110 15.42 2.12 21.08
CA VAL A 110 16.15 3.39 20.96
C VAL A 110 17.45 3.30 20.15
N ASN A 111 17.32 3.14 18.84
CA ASN A 111 18.37 3.57 17.94
C ASN A 111 17.73 4.25 16.73
N ILE A 112 18.13 5.48 16.44
CA ILE A 112 17.76 6.24 15.23
C ILE A 112 18.14 5.48 13.94
N LEU A 113 18.97 4.43 14.08
CA LEU A 113 19.33 3.44 13.05
C LEU A 113 18.22 2.41 12.73
N ALA A 114 17.11 2.37 13.47
CA ALA A 114 15.95 1.50 13.19
C ALA A 114 14.95 2.13 12.20
N PHE A 115 15.12 3.41 11.87
CA PHE A 115 14.28 4.13 10.92
C PHE A 115 14.57 3.68 9.48
N ASN A 116 13.53 3.47 8.68
CA ASN A 116 13.65 3.08 7.26
C ASN A 116 14.55 1.85 7.05
N ARG A 117 14.29 0.81 7.85
CA ARG A 117 15.12 -0.38 7.89
C ARG A 117 15.02 -1.18 6.59
N PHE A 118 13.83 -1.31 6.00
CA PHE A 118 13.67 -2.05 4.76
C PHE A 118 14.38 -1.34 3.61
N TYR A 119 14.19 -0.02 3.47
CA TYR A 119 14.97 0.83 2.56
C TYR A 119 16.48 0.60 2.71
N THR A 120 17.01 0.64 3.93
CA THR A 120 18.45 0.45 4.19
C THR A 120 18.91 -0.96 3.80
N ARG A 121 18.09 -1.99 4.06
CA ARG A 121 18.38 -3.38 3.65
C ARG A 121 18.41 -3.54 2.14
N VAL A 122 17.50 -2.89 1.40
CA VAL A 122 17.49 -2.91 -0.07
C VAL A 122 18.78 -2.29 -0.64
N LEU A 123 19.26 -1.17 -0.06
CA LEU A 123 20.53 -0.57 -0.45
C LEU A 123 21.73 -1.50 -0.18
N ARG A 124 21.75 -2.18 0.97
CA ARG A 124 22.79 -3.17 1.32
C ARG A 124 22.78 -4.37 0.39
N LEU A 125 21.59 -4.90 0.07
CA LEU A 125 21.41 -5.98 -0.88
C LEU A 125 22.00 -5.62 -2.25
N ASP A 126 21.66 -4.45 -2.78
CA ASP A 126 22.14 -4.04 -4.10
C ASP A 126 23.67 -3.88 -4.15
N ARG A 127 24.27 -3.33 -3.09
CA ARG A 127 25.74 -3.25 -2.93
C ARG A 127 26.38 -4.63 -2.85
N ALA A 128 25.85 -5.53 -2.02
CA ALA A 128 26.36 -6.89 -1.89
C ALA A 128 26.28 -7.65 -3.22
N MET A 129 25.23 -7.43 -4.00
CA MET A 129 25.07 -8.05 -5.31
C MET A 129 26.05 -7.49 -6.36
N ALA A 130 26.36 -6.19 -6.28
CA ALA A 130 27.41 -5.57 -7.10
C ALA A 130 28.81 -6.09 -6.74
N ASP A 131 29.13 -6.19 -5.44
CA ASP A 131 30.43 -6.68 -4.95
C ASP A 131 30.69 -8.14 -5.37
N ASN A 132 29.63 -8.94 -5.46
CA ASN A 132 29.69 -10.34 -5.92
C ASN A 132 29.61 -10.49 -7.45
N ASN A 133 29.62 -9.39 -8.22
CA ASN A 133 29.51 -9.35 -9.69
C ASN A 133 28.22 -10.01 -10.25
N LEU A 134 27.13 -9.94 -9.50
CA LEU A 134 25.83 -10.50 -9.89
C LEU A 134 24.96 -9.46 -10.59
N ILE A 135 25.21 -8.21 -10.26
CA ILE A 135 24.70 -7.04 -10.95
C ILE A 135 25.93 -6.22 -11.37
N SER A 136 26.07 -5.99 -12.67
CA SER A 136 27.10 -5.10 -13.21
C SER A 136 26.48 -3.74 -13.52
N LEU A 137 26.68 -2.76 -12.64
CA LEU A 137 26.24 -1.38 -12.87
C LEU A 137 27.44 -0.50 -13.24
N THR A 138 27.30 0.27 -14.32
CA THR A 138 28.20 1.38 -14.60
C THR A 138 28.00 2.51 -13.58
N ALA A 139 28.97 3.40 -13.42
CA ALA A 139 28.86 4.53 -12.49
C ALA A 139 27.67 5.45 -12.80
N SER A 140 27.31 5.60 -14.07
CA SER A 140 26.12 6.34 -14.50
C SER A 140 24.84 5.60 -14.11
N GLN A 141 24.77 4.29 -14.33
CA GLN A 141 23.61 3.45 -13.93
C GLN A 141 23.41 3.42 -12.41
N ASP A 142 24.48 3.32 -11.62
CA ASP A 142 24.40 3.37 -10.15
C ASP A 142 23.84 4.71 -9.64
N ARG A 143 24.28 5.82 -10.26
CA ARG A 143 23.75 7.16 -9.98
C ARG A 143 22.29 7.27 -10.40
N ALA A 144 21.92 6.76 -11.57
CA ALA A 144 20.54 6.77 -12.06
C ALA A 144 19.59 5.95 -11.15
N ALA A 145 20.00 4.75 -10.73
CA ALA A 145 19.23 3.91 -9.81
C ALA A 145 19.00 4.59 -8.45
N SER A 146 20.04 5.24 -7.89
CA SER A 146 19.93 5.99 -6.64
C SER A 146 19.04 7.23 -6.78
N LYS A 147 19.17 7.95 -7.90
CA LYS A 147 18.34 9.12 -8.22
C LYS A 147 16.88 8.73 -8.35
N ALA A 148 16.56 7.66 -9.07
CA ALA A 148 15.20 7.15 -9.24
C ALA A 148 14.56 6.82 -7.89
N LEU A 149 15.22 6.04 -7.04
CA LEU A 149 14.69 5.67 -5.72
C LEU A 149 14.44 6.90 -4.83
N ASN A 150 15.37 7.84 -4.79
CA ASN A 150 15.21 9.06 -3.98
C ASN A 150 14.07 9.94 -4.48
N GLN A 151 13.94 10.12 -5.79
CA GLN A 151 12.85 10.92 -6.37
C GLN A 151 11.49 10.29 -6.14
N VAL A 152 11.39 8.96 -6.23
CA VAL A 152 10.15 8.24 -5.91
C VAL A 152 9.78 8.37 -4.45
N ILE A 153 10.73 8.26 -3.52
CA ILE A 153 10.45 8.44 -2.08
C ILE A 153 9.94 9.87 -1.82
N ILE A 154 10.55 10.89 -2.45
CA ILE A 154 10.10 12.28 -2.34
C ILE A 154 8.69 12.44 -2.90
N ALA A 155 8.42 11.93 -4.10
CA ALA A 155 7.12 12.01 -4.75
C ALA A 155 6.02 11.28 -3.95
N PHE A 156 6.34 10.08 -3.46
CA PHE A 156 5.47 9.31 -2.58
C PHE A 156 5.14 10.13 -1.32
N SER A 157 6.15 10.54 -0.55
CA SER A 157 5.93 11.28 0.70
C SER A 157 5.25 12.63 0.50
N SER A 158 5.46 13.31 -0.64
CA SER A 158 4.82 14.60 -0.90
C SER A 158 3.30 14.49 -1.01
N GLN A 159 2.73 13.30 -1.25
CA GLN A 159 1.27 13.12 -1.22
C GLN A 159 0.65 13.34 0.17
N TRP A 160 1.49 13.39 1.21
CA TRP A 160 1.11 13.65 2.60
C TRP A 160 1.71 14.95 3.13
N SER A 161 2.28 15.84 2.31
CA SER A 161 2.33 17.25 2.72
C SER A 161 0.88 17.83 2.64
N GLN A 162 0.60 18.95 3.27
CA GLN A 162 -0.68 19.23 3.93
C GLN A 162 -1.80 19.71 2.97
N ASN A 163 -2.94 19.01 2.88
CA ASN A 163 -4.21 19.60 2.41
C ASN A 163 -5.24 19.59 3.56
N TYR A 164 -5.18 20.57 4.46
CA TYR A 164 -6.19 20.76 5.50
C TYR A 164 -7.44 21.50 4.99
N SER A 165 -7.30 22.38 3.98
CA SER A 165 -8.35 23.35 3.61
C SER A 165 -9.51 22.78 2.78
N ARG A 166 -9.35 21.65 2.08
CA ARG A 166 -10.47 21.01 1.35
C ARG A 166 -11.64 20.58 2.23
N SER A 167 -11.44 20.48 3.54
CA SER A 167 -12.45 20.05 4.51
C SER A 167 -13.38 21.17 4.97
N GLU A 168 -12.94 22.44 4.96
CA GLU A 168 -13.73 23.54 5.56
C GLU A 168 -14.79 24.09 4.61
N ASP A 169 -14.48 24.22 3.32
CA ASP A 169 -15.37 24.88 2.34
C ASP A 169 -16.58 24.03 1.92
N SER A 170 -16.58 22.72 2.22
CA SER A 170 -17.53 21.74 1.63
C SER A 170 -18.70 21.36 2.56
N LEU A 171 -18.68 21.76 3.84
CA LEU A 171 -19.65 21.35 4.86
C LEU A 171 -20.59 22.50 5.29
N GLY A 172 -21.18 23.20 4.31
CA GLY A 172 -22.44 23.95 4.45
C GLY A 172 -22.54 24.98 5.58
N GLY A 173 -21.43 25.56 6.02
CA GLY A 173 -21.43 26.67 6.99
C GLY A 173 -21.83 27.98 6.30
N ASN A 174 -22.75 28.74 6.89
CA ASN A 174 -23.08 30.10 6.47
C ASN A 174 -21.80 30.96 6.46
N LYS A 175 -21.33 31.31 5.26
CA LYS A 175 -20.14 32.14 5.06
C LYS A 175 -20.36 33.51 5.72
N THR A 176 -19.47 33.90 6.62
CA THR A 176 -19.45 35.28 7.13
C THR A 176 -18.52 36.13 6.27
N PRO A 177 -18.75 37.45 6.15
CA PRO A 177 -17.90 38.33 5.32
C PRO A 177 -16.42 38.39 5.75
N PHE A 178 -16.09 37.90 6.95
CA PHE A 178 -14.73 37.90 7.51
C PHE A 178 -13.88 36.70 7.04
N ASP A 179 -14.49 35.65 6.48
CA ASP A 179 -13.80 34.44 5.98
C ASP A 179 -13.09 34.63 4.63
N SER A 180 -13.33 35.76 3.94
CA SER A 180 -12.85 35.97 2.56
C SER A 180 -11.36 36.30 2.44
N GLU A 181 -10.74 36.88 3.48
CA GLU A 181 -9.32 37.27 3.47
C GLU A 181 -8.40 36.09 3.84
N VAL A 182 -8.87 35.17 4.70
CA VAL A 182 -8.16 33.94 5.09
C VAL A 182 -8.20 32.92 3.95
N ASN A 183 -9.34 32.78 3.28
CA ASN A 183 -9.49 31.91 2.10
C ASN A 183 -8.58 32.29 0.93
N PHE A 184 -8.22 33.57 0.77
CA PHE A 184 -7.32 34.00 -0.30
C PHE A 184 -5.88 33.49 -0.08
N LEU A 185 -5.37 33.56 1.15
CA LEU A 185 -4.04 33.06 1.50
C LEU A 185 -3.98 31.53 1.46
N GLU A 186 -5.00 30.84 1.97
CA GLU A 186 -5.09 29.37 1.94
C GLU A 186 -5.21 28.82 0.50
N SER A 187 -5.90 29.52 -0.39
CA SER A 187 -5.99 29.11 -1.80
C SER A 187 -4.63 29.10 -2.52
N HIS A 188 -3.71 30.00 -2.14
CA HIS A 188 -2.37 30.06 -2.72
C HIS A 188 -1.43 28.98 -2.19
N ASP A 189 -1.55 28.61 -0.91
CA ASP A 189 -0.76 27.53 -0.33
C ASP A 189 -1.17 26.16 -0.90
N ASP A 190 -2.47 25.94 -1.14
CA ASP A 190 -3.00 24.72 -1.79
C ASP A 190 -2.50 24.56 -3.24
N ASP A 191 -2.38 25.66 -4.00
CA ASP A 191 -1.89 25.65 -5.38
C ASP A 191 -0.37 25.37 -5.43
N PHE A 192 0.42 25.98 -4.55
CA PHE A 192 1.85 25.72 -4.45
C PHE A 192 2.14 24.25 -4.08
N GLU A 193 1.41 23.71 -3.11
CA GLU A 193 1.50 22.31 -2.68
C GLU A 193 1.19 21.36 -3.85
N LYS A 194 0.07 21.55 -4.55
CA LYS A 194 -0.29 20.73 -5.73
C LYS A 194 0.78 20.81 -6.81
N ASP A 195 1.33 21.98 -7.08
CA ASP A 195 2.40 22.17 -8.06
C ASP A 195 3.70 21.49 -7.62
N PHE A 196 4.01 21.52 -6.32
CA PHE A 196 5.14 20.79 -5.75
C PHE A 196 4.96 19.28 -5.94
N GLN A 197 3.81 18.72 -5.53
CA GLN A 197 3.50 17.29 -5.67
C GLN A 197 3.49 16.84 -7.13
N ARG A 198 2.96 17.67 -8.04
CA ARG A 198 2.97 17.39 -9.49
C ARG A 198 4.40 17.37 -10.03
N THR A 199 5.21 18.35 -9.65
CA THR A 199 6.60 18.46 -10.09
C THR A 199 7.42 17.27 -9.61
N THR A 200 7.31 16.88 -8.33
CA THR A 200 8.02 15.72 -7.79
C THR A 200 7.56 14.42 -8.45
N TRP A 201 6.26 14.27 -8.73
CA TRP A 201 5.73 13.10 -9.46
C TRP A 201 6.32 12.98 -10.87
N HIS A 202 6.35 14.06 -11.65
CA HIS A 202 6.96 14.05 -12.99
C HIS A 202 8.47 13.79 -12.94
N GLN A 203 9.18 14.37 -11.96
CA GLN A 203 10.61 14.12 -11.76
C GLN A 203 10.89 12.65 -11.41
N ALA A 204 10.08 12.04 -10.55
CA ALA A 204 10.18 10.63 -10.21
C ALA A 204 9.92 9.73 -11.42
N ARG A 205 8.86 10.01 -12.19
CA ARG A 205 8.55 9.29 -13.43
C ARG A 205 9.68 9.36 -14.44
N ALA A 206 10.22 10.56 -14.68
CA ALA A 206 11.34 10.75 -15.61
C ALA A 206 12.60 9.99 -15.16
N ALA A 207 12.91 10.01 -13.87
CA ALA A 207 14.05 9.26 -13.32
C ALA A 207 13.88 7.74 -13.42
N LEU A 208 12.64 7.22 -13.28
CA LEU A 208 12.36 5.80 -13.48
C LEU A 208 12.48 5.38 -14.94
N LEU A 209 12.04 6.22 -15.89
CA LEU A 209 12.19 5.94 -17.31
C LEU A 209 13.66 5.94 -17.73
N GLU A 210 14.47 6.86 -17.19
CA GLU A 210 15.94 6.86 -17.34
C GLU A 210 16.59 5.57 -16.80
N ALA A 211 16.02 5.00 -15.74
CA ALA A 211 16.48 3.75 -15.12
C ALA A 211 15.77 2.47 -15.62
N SER A 212 14.93 2.57 -16.64
CA SER A 212 14.04 1.47 -17.08
C SER A 212 14.76 0.22 -17.56
N GLU A 213 16.00 0.33 -18.06
CA GLU A 213 16.81 -0.81 -18.49
C GLU A 213 17.66 -1.41 -17.35
N ILE A 214 17.74 -0.74 -16.20
CA ILE A 214 18.65 -1.12 -15.11
C ILE A 214 18.02 -2.22 -14.25
N GLU A 215 18.68 -3.38 -14.18
CA GLU A 215 18.28 -4.50 -13.33
C GLU A 215 18.90 -4.39 -11.94
N SER A 216 18.34 -3.53 -11.09
CA SER A 216 18.78 -3.29 -9.72
C SER A 216 17.63 -3.45 -8.74
N TYR A 217 17.90 -3.95 -7.53
CA TYR A 217 16.89 -4.05 -6.47
C TYR A 217 16.38 -2.67 -6.04
N ARG A 218 17.20 -1.61 -6.17
CA ARG A 218 16.77 -0.21 -5.94
C ARG A 218 15.70 0.23 -6.93
N VAL A 219 15.90 -0.09 -8.21
CA VAL A 219 14.95 0.26 -9.28
C VAL A 219 13.66 -0.53 -9.12
N VAL A 220 13.73 -1.84 -8.83
CA VAL A 220 12.55 -2.64 -8.54
C VAL A 220 11.75 -2.06 -7.37
N TYR A 221 12.42 -1.72 -6.27
CA TYR A 221 11.74 -1.15 -5.12
C TYR A 221 11.10 0.20 -5.48
N ALA A 222 11.81 1.06 -6.20
CA ALA A 222 11.29 2.34 -6.67
C ALA A 222 10.08 2.19 -7.60
N GLU A 223 10.08 1.23 -8.53
CA GLU A 223 8.93 0.96 -9.40
C GLU A 223 7.70 0.46 -8.61
N ILE A 224 7.90 -0.37 -7.58
CA ILE A 224 6.83 -0.80 -6.66
C ILE A 224 6.25 0.41 -5.89
N LEU A 225 7.12 1.26 -5.32
CA LEU A 225 6.69 2.45 -4.58
C LEU A 225 5.92 3.44 -5.46
N PHE A 226 6.39 3.64 -6.69
CA PHE A 226 5.76 4.56 -7.63
C PHE A 226 4.37 4.07 -8.06
N ASN A 227 4.14 2.75 -8.10
CA ASN A 227 2.81 2.18 -8.32
C ASN A 227 1.81 2.53 -7.20
N TRP A 228 2.28 2.86 -6.00
CA TRP A 228 1.42 3.37 -4.91
C TRP A 228 1.26 4.89 -4.90
N THR A 229 2.04 5.60 -5.72
CA THR A 229 1.98 7.05 -5.86
C THR A 229 0.91 7.42 -6.89
N GLU A 230 -0.23 7.91 -6.41
CA GLU A 230 -1.30 8.46 -7.24
C GLU A 230 -0.80 9.55 -8.22
N LYS A 231 -1.31 9.50 -9.45
CA LYS A 231 -1.07 10.51 -10.47
C LYS A 231 -1.97 11.72 -10.22
N ILE A 232 -1.38 12.89 -10.02
CA ILE A 232 -2.12 14.14 -9.82
C ILE A 232 -2.46 14.72 -11.20
N GLU A 233 -3.74 14.77 -11.55
CA GLU A 233 -4.22 15.35 -12.81
C GLU A 233 -4.61 16.82 -12.65
N GLN A 234 -4.58 17.59 -13.75
CA GLN A 234 -5.05 18.98 -13.73
C GLN A 234 -6.58 19.01 -13.64
N GLN A 235 -7.12 19.60 -12.58
CA GLN A 235 -8.49 20.14 -12.61
C GLN A 235 -8.51 21.26 -13.66
N GLY A 236 -9.00 20.95 -14.86
CA GLY A 236 -9.00 21.86 -16.00
C GLY A 236 -9.04 21.16 -17.36
N GLY A 237 -8.79 19.86 -17.41
CA GLY A 237 -8.88 19.07 -18.64
C GLY A 237 -10.21 18.35 -18.82
N VAL A 238 -11.35 19.05 -18.87
CA VAL A 238 -12.47 18.58 -19.71
C VAL A 238 -12.03 18.81 -21.15
N GLY A 239 -11.09 17.99 -21.60
CA GLY A 239 -10.39 18.12 -22.86
C GLY A 239 -10.44 16.78 -23.58
N ILE A 240 -11.56 16.53 -24.24
CA ILE A 240 -11.65 15.83 -25.52
C ILE A 240 -10.69 14.64 -25.62
N ALA A 241 -11.04 13.51 -25.00
CA ALA A 241 -10.64 12.23 -25.55
C ALA A 241 -11.52 11.98 -26.77
N SER A 242 -11.02 12.40 -27.92
CA SER A 242 -11.59 12.13 -29.23
C SER A 242 -11.79 10.63 -29.45
N ASP A 243 -13.00 10.32 -29.91
CA ASP A 243 -13.31 9.28 -30.89
C ASP A 243 -13.17 7.81 -30.47
N ARG A 244 -14.26 7.30 -29.88
CA ARG A 244 -14.74 5.94 -30.16
C ARG A 244 -16.21 6.00 -30.57
N THR A 245 -16.41 6.32 -31.84
CA THR A 245 -17.63 5.96 -32.57
C THR A 245 -17.80 4.43 -32.51
N GLY A 246 -18.94 4.01 -31.99
CA GLY A 246 -19.31 2.61 -31.82
C GLY A 246 -20.66 2.52 -31.10
N GLU A 247 -21.72 2.78 -31.86
CA GLU A 247 -23.11 2.61 -31.44
C GLU A 247 -23.31 1.28 -30.70
N LYS A 248 -23.68 1.36 -29.43
CA LYS A 248 -24.54 0.36 -28.79
C LYS A 248 -25.59 1.06 -27.95
N SER A 249 -26.78 1.13 -28.53
CA SER A 249 -28.04 1.29 -27.82
C SER A 249 -28.19 0.16 -26.79
N VAL A 250 -28.16 0.52 -25.50
CA VAL A 250 -28.69 -0.30 -24.41
C VAL A 250 -29.38 0.64 -23.44
N ASP A 251 -30.69 0.45 -23.27
CA ASP A 251 -31.56 1.12 -22.33
C ASP A 251 -31.01 1.14 -20.90
N GLY A 252 -31.24 2.25 -20.19
CA GLY A 252 -31.28 2.29 -18.72
C GLY A 252 -30.04 2.77 -17.95
N ASN A 253 -29.08 3.46 -18.55
CA ASN A 253 -27.85 3.86 -17.83
C ASN A 253 -27.93 5.27 -17.22
N ASP A 254 -27.95 5.29 -15.89
CA ASP A 254 -27.78 6.45 -15.03
C ASP A 254 -26.47 7.22 -15.37
N PRO A 255 -26.53 8.50 -15.75
CA PRO A 255 -25.39 9.30 -16.24
C PRO A 255 -24.30 9.56 -15.19
N LEU A 256 -24.48 9.12 -13.94
CA LEU A 256 -23.44 9.19 -12.91
C LEU A 256 -22.70 7.85 -12.73
N SER A 257 -23.24 6.72 -13.25
CA SER A 257 -22.55 5.42 -13.26
C SER A 257 -21.31 5.43 -14.15
N CYS A 258 -21.39 6.09 -15.31
CA CYS A 258 -20.22 6.33 -16.17
C CYS A 258 -19.16 7.19 -15.48
N ASN A 259 -19.55 8.21 -14.72
CA ASN A 259 -18.60 9.04 -13.96
C ASN A 259 -17.78 8.23 -12.94
N PHE A 260 -18.37 7.23 -12.29
CA PHE A 260 -17.64 6.37 -11.34
C PHE A 260 -16.54 5.54 -12.03
N ALA A 261 -16.83 4.97 -13.20
CA ALA A 261 -15.85 4.20 -13.96
C ALA A 261 -14.74 5.11 -14.52
N ASP A 262 -15.11 6.31 -14.97
CA ASP A 262 -14.17 7.30 -15.50
C ASP A 262 -13.22 7.83 -14.43
N ILE A 263 -13.70 8.08 -13.21
CA ILE A 263 -12.87 8.47 -12.05
C ILE A 263 -11.81 7.39 -11.74
N LEU A 264 -12.18 6.11 -11.86
CA LEU A 264 -11.28 4.97 -11.61
C LEU A 264 -10.28 4.73 -12.75
N GLY A 265 -10.63 5.11 -13.99
CA GLY A 265 -9.77 4.95 -15.18
C GLY A 265 -8.57 5.90 -15.24
N ARG A 266 -8.53 6.97 -14.42
CA ARG A 266 -7.49 8.02 -14.45
C ARG A 266 -6.08 7.53 -14.13
N GLY A 267 -5.94 6.41 -13.41
CA GLY A 267 -4.64 5.85 -13.01
C GLY A 267 -3.77 5.32 -14.15
N GLY A 268 -4.35 5.06 -15.32
CA GLY A 268 -3.65 4.45 -16.46
C GLY A 268 -3.17 3.02 -16.19
N PRO A 269 -2.60 2.35 -17.21
CA PRO A 269 -2.12 0.98 -17.05
C PRO A 269 -0.95 0.92 -16.05
N PRO A 270 -0.87 -0.13 -15.21
CA PRO A 270 0.11 -0.25 -14.14
C PRO A 270 1.48 -0.72 -14.67
N ILE A 271 2.11 0.08 -15.54
CA ILE A 271 3.34 -0.28 -16.28
C ILE A 271 4.55 -0.53 -15.35
N PHE A 272 4.63 0.18 -14.23
CA PHE A 272 5.80 0.10 -13.35
C PHE A 272 5.82 -1.19 -12.54
N ILE A 273 4.67 -1.68 -12.08
CA ILE A 273 4.62 -2.97 -11.37
C ILE A 273 4.88 -4.14 -12.34
N GLU A 274 4.49 -4.05 -13.61
CA GLU A 274 4.84 -5.05 -14.62
C GLU A 274 6.35 -5.06 -14.91
N SER A 275 6.96 -3.89 -15.06
CA SER A 275 8.43 -3.74 -15.19
C SER A 275 9.16 -4.31 -13.96
N ALA A 276 8.71 -3.96 -12.76
CA ALA A 276 9.26 -4.44 -11.50
C ALA A 276 9.16 -5.97 -11.39
N SER A 277 8.01 -6.52 -11.77
CA SER A 277 7.74 -7.96 -11.76
C SER A 277 8.69 -8.73 -12.68
N ARG A 278 8.95 -8.21 -13.89
CA ARG A 278 9.93 -8.80 -14.81
C ARG A 278 11.34 -8.74 -14.23
N LYS A 279 11.77 -7.56 -13.76
CA LYS A 279 13.13 -7.36 -13.22
C LYS A 279 13.40 -8.23 -12.00
N ILE A 280 12.45 -8.33 -11.07
CA ILE A 280 12.65 -9.13 -9.85
C ILE A 280 12.72 -10.62 -10.14
N GLN A 281 12.00 -11.14 -11.14
CA GLN A 281 12.14 -12.53 -11.58
C GLN A 281 13.54 -12.81 -12.14
N VAL A 282 14.09 -11.89 -12.95
CA VAL A 282 15.46 -12.00 -13.48
C VAL A 282 16.48 -11.97 -12.34
N LEU A 283 16.33 -11.03 -11.39
CA LEU A 283 17.22 -10.92 -10.23
C LEU A 283 17.15 -12.16 -9.32
N LYS A 284 15.96 -12.70 -9.11
CA LYS A 284 15.74 -13.97 -8.42
C LYS A 284 16.47 -15.10 -9.14
N PHE A 285 16.25 -15.29 -10.44
CA PHE A 285 16.94 -16.32 -11.22
C PHE A 285 18.47 -16.24 -11.11
N LYS A 286 19.04 -15.02 -11.19
CA LYS A 286 20.48 -14.81 -10.99
C LYS A 286 20.95 -15.24 -9.60
N LEU A 287 20.20 -14.90 -8.55
CA LEU A 287 20.50 -15.31 -7.17
C LEU A 287 20.45 -16.83 -7.01
N ASP A 288 19.51 -17.48 -7.69
CA ASP A 288 19.21 -18.90 -7.61
C ASP A 288 20.27 -19.74 -8.34
N ALA A 289 20.69 -19.29 -9.52
CA ALA A 289 21.72 -19.94 -10.34
C ALA A 289 23.07 -20.08 -9.62
N ILE A 290 23.38 -19.13 -8.73
CA ILE A 290 24.60 -19.16 -7.89
C ILE A 290 24.51 -20.28 -6.86
N LYS A 291 23.35 -20.41 -6.20
CA LYS A 291 23.15 -21.39 -5.13
C LYS A 291 23.23 -22.82 -5.66
N VAL A 292 22.73 -23.05 -6.87
CA VAL A 292 22.81 -24.36 -7.55
C VAL A 292 24.21 -24.63 -8.13
N GLY A 293 25.13 -23.65 -8.11
CA GLY A 293 26.46 -23.76 -8.72
C GLY A 293 26.40 -23.90 -10.25
N SER A 294 25.26 -23.54 -10.87
CA SER A 294 24.97 -23.79 -12.28
C SER A 294 25.61 -22.74 -13.20
N LEU A 295 25.95 -21.55 -12.68
CA LEU A 295 26.69 -20.55 -13.43
C LEU A 295 28.16 -20.95 -13.54
N LYS A 296 28.47 -21.86 -14.48
CA LYS A 296 29.84 -22.17 -14.93
C LYS A 296 30.42 -20.92 -15.59
N THR A 297 30.98 -20.02 -14.78
CA THR A 297 31.88 -18.99 -15.29
C THR A 297 33.26 -19.62 -15.42
N THR A 298 33.75 -19.57 -16.64
CA THR A 298 35.03 -20.13 -17.09
C THR A 298 36.19 -19.70 -16.20
N GLY A 299 36.91 -20.68 -15.65
CA GLY A 299 38.35 -20.59 -15.42
C GLY A 299 38.85 -19.52 -14.45
N ALA A 300 38.33 -19.43 -13.23
CA ALA A 300 39.10 -18.90 -12.11
C ALA A 300 38.54 -19.43 -10.78
N LYS A 301 39.42 -19.88 -9.88
CA LYS A 301 39.11 -20.17 -8.47
C LYS A 301 38.60 -18.87 -7.80
N ARG A 302 37.34 -18.49 -8.02
CA ARG A 302 36.68 -17.44 -7.22
C ARG A 302 35.98 -18.11 -6.05
N ARG A 303 36.24 -17.58 -4.85
CA ARG A 303 35.49 -17.89 -3.62
C ARG A 303 34.00 -17.91 -3.93
N ALA A 304 33.26 -18.87 -3.36
CA ALA A 304 31.81 -18.88 -3.45
C ALA A 304 31.26 -17.48 -3.10
N PRO A 305 30.31 -16.93 -3.86
CA PRO A 305 29.73 -15.61 -3.58
C PRO A 305 29.21 -15.56 -2.15
N GLY A 306 29.83 -14.73 -1.31
CA GLY A 306 29.54 -14.61 0.11
C GLY A 306 28.38 -13.65 0.35
N ILE A 307 27.24 -13.83 -0.32
CA ILE A 307 26.04 -13.03 -0.03
C ILE A 307 25.57 -13.43 1.37
N GLY A 308 25.58 -12.47 2.30
CA GLY A 308 25.18 -12.71 3.69
C GLY A 308 23.74 -13.21 3.82
N PRO A 309 23.41 -13.91 4.91
CA PRO A 309 22.07 -14.44 5.14
C PRO A 309 21.01 -13.32 5.23
N GLU A 310 21.37 -12.13 5.72
CA GLU A 310 20.47 -10.98 5.83
C GLU A 310 20.11 -10.42 4.44
N GLU A 311 21.08 -10.32 3.53
CA GLU A 311 20.85 -9.88 2.14
C GLU A 311 19.99 -10.90 1.40
N GLN A 312 20.26 -12.20 1.54
CA GLN A 312 19.41 -13.25 0.95
C GLN A 312 17.98 -13.21 1.49
N ALA A 313 17.81 -12.98 2.80
CA ALA A 313 16.49 -12.76 3.38
C ALA A 313 15.80 -11.53 2.80
N THR A 314 16.53 -10.42 2.62
CA THR A 314 16.01 -9.19 2.02
C THR A 314 15.55 -9.41 0.58
N ALA A 315 16.33 -10.14 -0.23
CA ALA A 315 15.96 -10.47 -1.61
C ALA A 315 14.65 -11.26 -1.68
N ARG A 316 14.47 -12.23 -0.77
CA ARG A 316 13.22 -13.00 -0.64
C ARG A 316 12.04 -12.16 -0.21
N LEU A 317 12.24 -11.25 0.75
CA LEU A 317 11.19 -10.33 1.21
C LEU A 317 10.78 -9.36 0.10
N LEU A 318 11.73 -8.83 -0.67
CA LEU A 318 11.43 -7.95 -1.80
C LEU A 318 10.74 -8.70 -2.94
N TYR A 319 11.12 -9.96 -3.22
CA TYR A 319 10.38 -10.81 -4.14
C TYR A 319 8.94 -11.05 -3.66
N TRP A 320 8.76 -11.37 -2.37
CA TRP A 320 7.43 -11.53 -1.79
C TRP A 320 6.60 -10.25 -1.89
N LEU A 321 7.19 -9.09 -1.62
CA LEU A 321 6.54 -7.80 -1.79
C LEU A 321 6.05 -7.61 -3.23
N ALA A 322 6.91 -7.88 -4.22
CA ALA A 322 6.56 -7.78 -5.63
C ALA A 322 5.38 -8.71 -6.00
N VAL A 323 5.37 -9.95 -5.49
CA VAL A 323 4.25 -10.88 -5.71
C VAL A 323 2.95 -10.38 -5.08
N MET A 324 3.00 -9.84 -3.86
CA MET A 324 1.82 -9.26 -3.22
C MET A 324 1.28 -8.08 -4.03
N CYS A 325 2.16 -7.18 -4.49
CA CYS A 325 1.80 -6.02 -5.27
C CYS A 325 1.24 -6.39 -6.64
N ASP A 326 1.88 -7.31 -7.36
CA ASP A 326 1.39 -7.81 -8.65
C ASP A 326 0.04 -8.50 -8.50
N THR A 327 -0.14 -9.29 -7.43
CA THR A 327 -1.41 -10.00 -7.15
C THR A 327 -2.56 -9.02 -6.90
N VAL A 328 -2.35 -8.04 -6.02
CA VAL A 328 -3.37 -7.04 -5.71
C VAL A 328 -3.65 -6.16 -6.94
N SER A 329 -2.60 -5.66 -7.61
CA SER A 329 -2.73 -4.84 -8.82
C SER A 329 -3.46 -5.58 -9.94
N SER A 330 -3.16 -6.86 -10.14
CA SER A 330 -3.82 -7.68 -11.18
C SER A 330 -5.30 -7.85 -10.92
N SER A 331 -5.67 -8.04 -9.65
CA SER A 331 -7.05 -8.25 -9.23
C SER A 331 -7.88 -6.97 -9.36
N THR A 332 -7.29 -5.81 -9.03
CA THR A 332 -7.99 -4.52 -9.03
C THR A 332 -8.03 -3.87 -10.41
N ASN A 333 -6.99 -4.04 -11.23
CA ASN A 333 -6.92 -3.49 -12.59
C ASN A 333 -7.33 -4.50 -13.65
N GLU A 334 -7.84 -5.67 -13.24
CA GLU A 334 -8.39 -6.63 -14.17
C GLU A 334 -7.38 -7.01 -15.27
N ARG A 335 -6.14 -7.34 -14.86
CA ARG A 335 -5.05 -7.71 -15.78
C ARG A 335 -4.50 -9.10 -15.44
N PRO A 336 -3.86 -9.80 -16.39
CA PRO A 336 -3.19 -11.05 -16.06
C PRO A 336 -2.03 -10.81 -15.08
N LEU A 337 -1.83 -11.79 -14.20
CA LEU A 337 -0.67 -11.82 -13.29
C LEU A 337 0.63 -11.86 -14.11
N ALA A 338 1.55 -10.95 -13.79
CA ALA A 338 2.89 -10.92 -14.40
C ALA A 338 3.79 -11.96 -13.73
N ILE A 339 3.68 -12.12 -12.41
CA ILE A 339 4.36 -13.16 -11.64
C ILE A 339 3.48 -14.42 -11.59
N ARG A 340 3.55 -15.17 -12.70
CA ARG A 340 3.04 -16.52 -12.81
C ARG A 340 4.01 -17.46 -12.10
N GLU A 341 3.56 -18.11 -11.04
CA GLU A 341 4.39 -19.10 -10.36
C GLU A 341 3.53 -20.27 -9.87
N ASP A 342 3.97 -21.47 -10.25
CA ASP A 342 3.40 -22.77 -9.89
C ASP A 342 3.51 -23.07 -8.38
N TYR A 343 4.34 -22.30 -7.66
CA TYR A 343 4.62 -22.48 -6.24
C TYR A 343 3.41 -22.22 -5.33
N TYR A 344 2.46 -21.35 -5.70
CA TYR A 344 1.23 -21.14 -4.91
C TYR A 344 0.25 -22.31 -5.04
N VAL A 345 0.15 -22.91 -6.22
CA VAL A 345 -0.73 -24.07 -6.48
C VAL A 345 -0.11 -25.33 -5.88
N LEU A 346 1.19 -25.56 -6.11
CA LEU A 346 1.95 -26.68 -5.51
C LEU A 346 1.95 -26.60 -3.99
N ASN A 347 2.05 -25.39 -3.44
CA ASN A 347 1.99 -25.20 -2.01
C ASN A 347 0.59 -24.91 -1.47
N GLN A 348 -0.49 -24.83 -2.25
CA GLN A 348 -1.85 -24.81 -1.67
C GLN A 348 -2.12 -26.11 -0.90
N LYS A 349 -1.56 -27.24 -1.39
CA LYS A 349 -1.50 -28.54 -0.69
C LYS A 349 -0.50 -28.58 0.48
N ARG A 350 0.56 -27.75 0.46
CA ARG A 350 1.64 -27.72 1.47
C ARG A 350 1.50 -26.58 2.51
N TRP A 351 0.69 -25.56 2.23
CA TRP A 351 0.28 -24.49 3.16
C TRP A 351 -0.80 -25.02 4.08
N GLY A 352 -1.59 -26.01 3.65
CA GLY A 352 -2.26 -26.94 4.56
C GLY A 352 -1.32 -27.73 5.47
N GLY A 353 0.01 -27.50 5.38
CA GLY A 353 1.08 -28.00 6.24
C GLY A 353 1.79 -26.90 7.07
N SER A 354 1.35 -25.64 6.99
CA SER A 354 1.90 -24.50 7.72
C SER A 354 0.90 -24.04 8.76
N ALA A 355 1.35 -23.82 10.00
CA ALA A 355 0.51 -23.47 11.14
C ALA A 355 -0.42 -22.26 10.90
N ALA A 356 -0.14 -21.38 9.93
CA ALA A 356 -1.03 -20.27 9.55
C ALA A 356 -2.34 -20.71 8.85
N PHE A 357 -2.37 -21.88 8.20
CA PHE A 357 -3.54 -22.37 7.45
C PHE A 357 -4.06 -23.74 7.93
N GLU A 358 -3.34 -24.42 8.84
CA GLU A 358 -3.72 -25.71 9.42
C GLU A 358 -4.74 -25.60 10.56
N THR A 359 -4.73 -24.49 11.31
CA THR A 359 -5.61 -24.38 12.47
C THR A 359 -6.99 -23.87 12.04
N ASN A 360 -7.96 -24.78 11.89
CA ASN A 360 -9.40 -24.45 11.95
C ASN A 360 -9.83 -24.00 13.36
N LYS A 361 -8.89 -23.56 14.20
CA LYS A 361 -9.13 -23.07 15.54
C LYS A 361 -9.21 -21.55 15.49
N PRO A 362 -10.14 -20.94 16.22
CA PRO A 362 -10.18 -19.50 16.36
C PRO A 362 -8.89 -19.02 17.01
N LEU A 363 -8.31 -17.96 16.47
CA LEU A 363 -7.25 -17.22 17.13
C LEU A 363 -7.89 -16.49 18.32
N GLN A 364 -7.77 -17.07 19.50
CA GLN A 364 -8.23 -16.44 20.75
C GLN A 364 -7.23 -15.37 21.18
N LEU A 365 -7.78 -14.22 21.58
CA LEU A 365 -7.00 -13.11 22.12
C LEU A 365 -7.42 -12.90 23.57
N ASP A 366 -6.59 -13.38 24.50
CA ASP A 366 -6.78 -13.19 25.93
C ASP A 366 -6.26 -11.80 26.30
N TRP A 367 -7.18 -10.84 26.46
CA TRP A 367 -6.84 -9.46 26.78
C TRP A 367 -6.74 -9.23 28.31
N PRO A 368 -5.75 -8.46 28.82
CA PRO A 368 -4.69 -7.74 28.11
C PRO A 368 -3.62 -8.67 27.53
N SER A 369 -3.38 -8.57 26.22
CA SER A 369 -2.33 -9.32 25.53
C SER A 369 -1.10 -8.44 25.32
N ALA A 370 0.09 -9.03 25.34
CA ALA A 370 1.29 -8.34 24.89
C ALA A 370 1.14 -7.87 23.43
N GLU A 371 1.66 -6.68 23.10
CA GLU A 371 1.60 -6.12 21.74
C GLU A 371 2.14 -7.10 20.70
N ASP A 372 3.16 -7.87 21.05
CA ASP A 372 3.76 -8.90 20.19
C ASP A 372 2.78 -10.00 19.77
N ILE A 373 1.84 -10.38 20.63
CA ILE A 373 0.82 -11.40 20.33
C ILE A 373 -0.18 -10.84 19.30
N VAL A 374 -0.61 -9.60 19.49
CA VAL A 374 -1.49 -8.91 18.53
C VAL A 374 -0.80 -8.74 17.19
N PHE A 375 0.46 -8.32 17.20
CA PHE A 375 1.29 -8.17 16.02
C PHE A 375 1.46 -9.49 15.25
N GLU A 376 1.75 -10.60 15.94
CA GLU A 376 1.86 -11.94 15.32
C GLU A 376 0.51 -12.37 14.73
N GLY A 377 -0.61 -12.10 15.41
CA GLY A 377 -1.96 -12.38 14.91
C GLY A 377 -2.26 -11.65 13.59
N ILE A 378 -1.97 -10.35 13.51
CA ILE A 378 -2.11 -9.55 12.29
C ILE A 378 -1.18 -10.09 11.20
N THR A 379 0.09 -10.31 11.51
CA THR A 379 1.11 -10.79 10.57
C THR A 379 0.71 -12.13 9.94
N ARG A 380 0.21 -13.09 10.74
CA ARG A 380 -0.22 -14.41 10.26
C ARG A 380 -1.40 -14.36 9.29
N SER A 381 -2.19 -13.28 9.29
CA SER A 381 -3.34 -13.13 8.40
C SER A 381 -2.98 -12.57 7.01
N VAL A 382 -1.81 -11.92 6.87
CA VAL A 382 -1.34 -11.31 5.61
C VAL A 382 -1.39 -12.27 4.42
N PRO A 383 -0.86 -13.51 4.51
CA PRO A 383 -0.83 -14.39 3.35
C PRO A 383 -2.24 -14.85 2.92
N VAL A 384 -3.20 -14.91 3.86
CA VAL A 384 -4.61 -15.26 3.57
C VAL A 384 -5.28 -14.15 2.77
N LYS A 385 -5.00 -12.88 3.13
CA LYS A 385 -5.44 -11.70 2.36
C LYS A 385 -4.95 -11.76 0.92
N VAL A 386 -3.65 -12.01 0.73
CA VAL A 386 -3.05 -12.10 -0.60
C VAL A 386 -3.63 -13.28 -1.39
N LEU A 387 -3.89 -14.41 -0.72
CA LEU A 387 -4.49 -15.58 -1.35
C LEU A 387 -5.88 -15.29 -1.92
N LEU A 388 -6.72 -14.53 -1.22
CA LEU A 388 -8.05 -14.18 -1.73
C LEU A 388 -7.96 -13.29 -2.97
N PHE A 389 -7.14 -12.24 -2.97
CA PHE A 389 -6.86 -11.46 -4.18
C PHE A 389 -6.36 -12.34 -5.32
N ARG A 390 -5.45 -13.28 -5.04
CA ARG A 390 -4.96 -14.20 -6.08
C ARG A 390 -6.10 -15.02 -6.69
N LYS A 391 -7.08 -15.43 -5.90
CA LYS A 391 -8.27 -16.13 -6.41
C LYS A 391 -9.19 -15.23 -7.22
N VAL A 392 -9.33 -13.95 -6.86
CA VAL A 392 -10.03 -12.92 -7.68
C VAL A 392 -9.40 -12.87 -9.08
N SER A 393 -8.07 -12.71 -9.15
CA SER A 393 -7.33 -12.73 -10.42
C SER A 393 -7.50 -14.05 -11.18
N SER A 394 -7.47 -15.20 -10.50
CA SER A 394 -7.67 -16.50 -11.13
C SER A 394 -9.06 -16.63 -11.76
N LEU A 395 -10.10 -16.20 -11.06
CA LEU A 395 -11.48 -16.24 -11.56
C LEU A 395 -11.67 -15.30 -12.76
N GLN A 396 -11.16 -14.06 -12.67
CA GLN A 396 -11.15 -13.12 -13.80
C GLN A 396 -10.50 -13.72 -15.05
N ASN A 397 -9.34 -14.38 -14.88
CA ASN A 397 -8.64 -15.02 -15.99
C ASN A 397 -9.39 -16.25 -16.54
N ALA A 398 -10.00 -17.07 -15.67
CA ALA A 398 -10.77 -18.24 -16.08
C ALA A 398 -12.02 -17.84 -16.90
N LEU A 399 -12.72 -16.80 -16.45
CA LEU A 399 -13.87 -16.21 -17.17
C LEU A 399 -13.48 -15.71 -18.56
N ARG A 400 -12.39 -14.95 -18.66
CA ARG A 400 -11.89 -14.43 -19.96
C ARG A 400 -11.45 -15.52 -20.93
N GLN A 401 -10.95 -16.64 -20.41
CA GLN A 401 -10.47 -17.76 -21.21
C GLN A 401 -11.58 -18.78 -21.53
N GLY A 402 -12.81 -18.59 -21.04
CA GLY A 402 -13.91 -19.55 -21.21
C GLY A 402 -13.62 -20.92 -20.57
N LYS A 403 -12.79 -20.97 -19.52
CA LYS A 403 -12.39 -22.23 -18.87
C LYS A 403 -13.42 -22.68 -17.83
N HIS A 404 -14.61 -23.05 -18.31
CA HIS A 404 -15.77 -23.41 -17.49
C HIS A 404 -15.46 -24.44 -16.39
N ALA A 405 -14.69 -25.48 -16.70
CA ALA A 405 -14.31 -26.51 -15.72
C ALA A 405 -13.50 -25.99 -14.52
N GLN A 406 -12.78 -24.86 -14.65
CA GLN A 406 -11.97 -24.29 -13.56
C GLN A 406 -12.73 -23.26 -12.74
N ILE A 407 -13.85 -22.73 -13.27
CA ILE A 407 -14.59 -21.63 -12.65
C ILE A 407 -15.17 -22.07 -11.30
N ASP A 408 -15.89 -23.20 -11.26
CA ASP A 408 -16.53 -23.68 -10.04
C ASP A 408 -15.51 -24.11 -8.97
N ASP A 409 -14.41 -24.76 -9.37
CA ASP A 409 -13.29 -25.10 -8.47
C ASP A 409 -12.72 -23.84 -7.80
N ILE A 410 -12.50 -22.77 -8.57
CA ILE A 410 -12.00 -21.51 -8.05
C ILE A 410 -13.02 -20.87 -7.11
N ILE A 411 -14.31 -20.87 -7.45
CA ILE A 411 -15.38 -20.32 -6.61
C ILE A 411 -15.49 -21.09 -5.29
N GLU A 412 -15.57 -22.41 -5.33
CA GLU A 412 -15.65 -23.26 -4.13
C GLU A 412 -14.44 -23.03 -3.23
N SER A 413 -13.24 -23.05 -3.83
CA SER A 413 -12.00 -22.77 -3.12
C SER A 413 -11.99 -21.38 -2.49
N SER A 414 -12.56 -20.37 -3.16
CA SER A 414 -12.63 -18.98 -2.68
C SER A 414 -13.59 -18.85 -1.49
N ILE A 415 -14.77 -19.46 -1.57
CA ILE A 415 -15.74 -19.52 -0.48
C ILE A 415 -15.12 -20.24 0.74
N ALA A 416 -14.36 -21.31 0.52
CA ALA A 416 -13.64 -22.00 1.60
C ALA A 416 -12.58 -21.09 2.27
N THR A 417 -11.86 -20.27 1.50
CA THR A 417 -10.91 -19.28 2.04
C THR A 417 -11.62 -18.21 2.87
N TYR A 418 -12.76 -17.69 2.39
CA TYR A 418 -13.57 -16.74 3.15
C TYR A 418 -14.07 -17.33 4.47
N ARG A 419 -14.63 -18.54 4.44
CA ARG A 419 -15.09 -19.25 5.66
C ARG A 419 -13.96 -19.46 6.65
N ARG A 420 -12.78 -19.86 6.17
CA ARG A 420 -11.59 -20.06 7.02
C ARG A 420 -11.15 -18.77 7.69
N TRP A 421 -11.11 -17.65 6.95
CA TRP A 421 -10.82 -16.36 7.56
C TRP A 421 -11.76 -16.05 8.72
N ASN A 422 -13.07 -16.23 8.51
CA ASN A 422 -14.06 -15.94 9.54
C ASN A 422 -13.91 -16.81 10.78
N ILE A 423 -13.56 -18.09 10.61
CA ILE A 423 -13.31 -19.03 11.72
C ILE A 423 -12.01 -18.67 12.46
N THR A 424 -10.91 -18.48 11.73
CA THR A 424 -9.57 -18.35 12.32
C THR A 424 -9.31 -16.93 12.82
N TYR A 425 -9.61 -15.91 12.02
CA TYR A 425 -9.24 -14.50 12.28
C TYR A 425 -10.44 -13.58 12.54
N GLY A 426 -11.66 -14.00 12.16
CA GLY A 426 -12.84 -13.15 12.26
C GLY A 426 -13.14 -12.68 13.69
N ALA A 427 -13.03 -13.56 14.69
CA ALA A 427 -13.22 -13.19 16.09
C ALA A 427 -12.10 -12.25 16.60
N PHE A 428 -10.86 -12.51 16.19
CA PHE A 428 -9.70 -11.70 16.52
C PHE A 428 -9.85 -10.25 16.02
N PHE A 429 -10.16 -10.05 14.74
CA PHE A 429 -10.31 -8.71 14.17
C PHE A 429 -11.54 -7.97 14.70
N ARG A 430 -12.66 -8.66 14.97
CA ARG A 430 -13.82 -8.04 15.64
C ARG A 430 -13.48 -7.56 17.04
N LYS A 431 -12.67 -8.32 17.80
CA LYS A 431 -12.22 -7.89 19.13
C LYS A 431 -11.30 -6.66 19.05
N LEU A 432 -10.40 -6.61 18.08
CA LEU A 432 -9.58 -5.42 17.82
C LEU A 432 -10.43 -4.19 17.45
N ALA A 433 -11.46 -4.37 16.62
CA ALA A 433 -12.38 -3.28 16.26
C ALA A 433 -13.12 -2.71 17.49
N GLN A 434 -13.62 -3.57 18.37
CA GLN A 434 -14.28 -3.15 19.62
C GLN A 434 -13.37 -2.34 20.54
N MET A 435 -12.05 -2.58 20.46
CA MET A 435 -11.05 -1.97 21.31
C MET A 435 -10.25 -0.88 20.59
N TYR A 436 -10.67 -0.49 19.39
CA TYR A 436 -9.86 0.33 18.48
C TYR A 436 -9.34 1.61 19.13
N SER A 437 -10.15 2.29 19.95
CA SER A 437 -9.77 3.54 20.64
C SER A 437 -8.58 3.36 21.59
N SER A 438 -8.44 2.21 22.24
CA SER A 438 -7.37 1.91 23.20
C SER A 438 -6.14 1.23 22.59
N LEU A 439 -6.17 0.90 21.28
CA LEU A 439 -5.04 0.28 20.61
C LEU A 439 -3.85 1.25 20.47
N PRO A 440 -2.60 0.75 20.58
CA PRO A 440 -1.42 1.54 20.23
C PRO A 440 -1.47 2.04 18.78
N ALA A 441 -0.88 3.22 18.53
CA ALA A 441 -0.87 3.87 17.22
C ALA A 441 -0.39 2.94 16.10
N ARG A 442 0.71 2.22 16.36
CA ARG A 442 1.28 1.22 15.45
C ARG A 442 0.25 0.14 15.08
N ILE A 443 -0.40 -0.46 16.08
CA ILE A 443 -1.39 -1.53 15.86
C ILE A 443 -2.60 -1.01 15.07
N LYS A 444 -3.05 0.24 15.29
CA LYS A 444 -4.14 0.85 14.51
C LYS A 444 -3.81 0.88 13.01
N GLY A 445 -2.61 1.32 12.65
CA GLY A 445 -2.14 1.33 11.25
C GLY A 445 -2.06 -0.08 10.65
N LEU A 446 -1.47 -1.03 11.37
CA LEU A 446 -1.36 -2.42 10.88
C LEU A 446 -2.74 -3.07 10.71
N PHE A 447 -3.66 -2.84 11.64
CA PHE A 447 -5.02 -3.38 11.61
C PHE A 447 -5.76 -2.98 10.34
N ILE A 448 -5.80 -1.69 10.02
CA ILE A 448 -6.54 -1.20 8.84
C ILE A 448 -5.92 -1.66 7.51
N CYS A 449 -4.58 -1.77 7.43
CA CYS A 449 -3.84 -2.17 6.23
C CYS A 449 -4.08 -3.64 5.86
N ILE A 450 -4.67 -4.41 6.77
CA ILE A 450 -5.03 -5.81 6.56
C ILE A 450 -6.53 -5.97 6.37
N VAL A 451 -7.34 -5.46 7.30
CA VAL A 451 -8.78 -5.73 7.29
C VAL A 451 -9.48 -5.04 6.13
N ILE A 452 -9.17 -3.78 5.83
CA ILE A 452 -9.86 -3.05 4.76
C ILE A 452 -9.57 -3.70 3.39
N PRO A 453 -8.32 -4.01 3.00
CA PRO A 453 -8.10 -4.67 1.72
C PRO A 453 -8.60 -6.12 1.69
N TRP A 454 -8.67 -6.83 2.83
CA TRP A 454 -9.37 -8.12 2.90
C TRP A 454 -10.85 -7.96 2.52
N CYS A 455 -11.55 -7.00 3.13
CA CYS A 455 -12.94 -6.71 2.82
C CYS A 455 -13.13 -6.31 1.35
N LEU A 456 -12.22 -5.51 0.78
CA LEU A 456 -12.24 -5.22 -0.67
C LEU A 456 -12.16 -6.50 -1.51
N ALA A 457 -11.23 -7.42 -1.20
CA ALA A 457 -11.11 -8.67 -1.94
C ALA A 457 -12.37 -9.54 -1.85
N VAL A 458 -13.06 -9.53 -0.70
CA VAL A 458 -14.35 -10.22 -0.53
C VAL A 458 -15.43 -9.60 -1.40
N MET A 459 -15.52 -8.27 -1.46
CA MET A 459 -16.46 -7.56 -2.35
C MET A 459 -16.19 -7.89 -3.82
N LEU A 460 -14.93 -7.80 -4.27
CA LEU A 460 -14.55 -8.14 -5.65
C LEU A 460 -14.86 -9.60 -6.00
N MET A 461 -14.60 -10.53 -5.08
CA MET A 461 -14.93 -11.94 -5.27
C MET A 461 -16.45 -12.15 -5.37
N ALA A 462 -17.24 -11.48 -4.53
CA ALA A 462 -18.69 -11.56 -4.56
C ALA A 462 -19.24 -11.05 -5.90
N ASP A 463 -18.72 -9.93 -6.39
CA ASP A 463 -19.14 -9.35 -7.68
C ASP A 463 -18.80 -10.28 -8.86
N LEU A 464 -17.64 -10.94 -8.83
CA LEU A 464 -17.28 -11.93 -9.84
C LEU A 464 -18.13 -13.20 -9.79
N ILE A 465 -18.53 -13.66 -8.60
CA ILE A 465 -19.43 -14.81 -8.46
C ILE A 465 -20.80 -14.45 -9.03
N ASP A 466 -21.36 -13.30 -8.68
CA ASP A 466 -22.65 -12.85 -9.22
C ASP A 466 -22.60 -12.64 -10.73
N PHE A 467 -21.49 -12.09 -11.25
CA PHE A 467 -21.26 -12.02 -12.70
C PHE A 467 -21.23 -13.42 -13.34
N THR A 468 -20.55 -14.38 -12.72
CA THR A 468 -20.49 -15.76 -13.21
C THR A 468 -21.87 -16.40 -13.25
N ASP A 469 -22.65 -16.23 -12.17
CA ASP A 469 -23.97 -16.81 -12.03
C ASP A 469 -24.96 -16.15 -13.02
N THR A 470 -24.88 -14.83 -13.23
CA THR A 470 -25.70 -14.07 -14.19
C THR A 470 -25.40 -14.47 -15.64
N ASN A 471 -24.14 -14.75 -15.97
CA ASN A 471 -23.71 -15.13 -17.32
C ASN A 471 -23.73 -16.65 -17.55
N GLU A 472 -24.24 -17.43 -16.58
CA GLU A 472 -24.30 -18.90 -16.64
C GLU A 472 -22.95 -19.59 -16.97
N ALA A 473 -21.83 -18.96 -16.60
CA ALA A 473 -20.49 -19.41 -17.00
C ALA A 473 -19.94 -20.59 -16.17
N GLY A 474 -20.73 -21.20 -15.30
CA GLY A 474 -20.38 -22.36 -14.47
C GLY A 474 -21.42 -23.49 -14.56
N GLU A 475 -21.15 -24.59 -13.87
CA GLU A 475 -22.04 -25.75 -13.80
C GLU A 475 -23.41 -25.37 -13.19
N ALA A 476 -24.49 -25.81 -13.84
CA ALA A 476 -25.84 -25.48 -13.43
C ALA A 476 -26.17 -25.93 -12.00
N GLY A 477 -25.74 -27.13 -11.59
CA GLY A 477 -25.98 -27.65 -10.24
C GLY A 477 -25.28 -26.82 -9.15
N ALA A 478 -24.00 -26.49 -9.36
CA ALA A 478 -23.22 -25.66 -8.45
C ALA A 478 -23.80 -24.23 -8.36
N ARG A 479 -24.22 -23.66 -9.49
CA ARG A 479 -24.90 -22.36 -9.56
C ARG A 479 -26.20 -22.35 -8.75
N THR A 480 -27.08 -23.32 -8.96
CA THR A 480 -28.35 -23.41 -8.22
C THR A 480 -28.11 -23.50 -6.71
N ALA A 481 -27.19 -24.37 -6.28
CA ALA A 481 -26.86 -24.50 -4.85
C ALA A 481 -26.32 -23.19 -4.25
N ARG A 482 -25.51 -22.42 -5.00
CA ARG A 482 -25.00 -21.11 -4.55
C ARG A 482 -26.14 -20.09 -4.41
N ILE A 483 -26.99 -19.97 -5.42
CA ILE A 483 -28.13 -19.04 -5.44
C ILE A 483 -29.09 -19.35 -4.29
N GLU A 484 -29.48 -20.61 -4.11
CA GLU A 484 -30.34 -21.06 -3.02
C GLU A 484 -29.73 -20.77 -1.64
N SER A 485 -28.42 -20.99 -1.49
CA SER A 485 -27.71 -20.71 -0.24
C SER A 485 -27.55 -19.22 0.08
N LYS A 486 -27.82 -18.32 -0.88
CA LYS A 486 -27.61 -16.86 -0.80
C LYS A 486 -26.22 -16.49 -0.25
N ILE A 487 -25.19 -17.30 -0.54
CA ILE A 487 -23.86 -17.12 0.06
C ILE A 487 -23.23 -15.79 -0.35
N THR A 488 -23.33 -15.42 -1.62
CA THR A 488 -22.75 -14.19 -2.18
C THR A 488 -23.41 -12.94 -1.58
N SER A 489 -24.75 -12.93 -1.51
CA SER A 489 -25.51 -11.86 -0.84
C SER A 489 -25.12 -11.72 0.64
N ARG A 490 -24.98 -12.82 1.39
CA ARG A 490 -24.52 -12.78 2.79
C ARG A 490 -23.08 -12.29 2.93
N MET A 491 -22.18 -12.70 2.04
CA MET A 491 -20.80 -12.21 1.99
C MET A 491 -20.78 -10.70 1.78
N ARG A 492 -21.53 -10.19 0.80
CA ARG A 492 -21.59 -8.76 0.48
C ARG A 492 -22.18 -7.94 1.63
N LYS A 493 -23.35 -8.36 2.16
CA LYS A 493 -24.01 -7.67 3.29
C LYS A 493 -23.10 -7.57 4.51
N SER A 494 -22.55 -8.70 4.96
CA SER A 494 -21.67 -8.73 6.14
C SER A 494 -20.44 -7.84 5.94
N THR A 495 -19.82 -7.92 4.76
CA THR A 495 -18.59 -7.16 4.47
C THR A 495 -18.86 -5.67 4.34
N ALA A 496 -19.98 -5.26 3.73
CA ALA A 496 -20.36 -3.86 3.61
C ALA A 496 -20.65 -3.21 4.97
N VAL A 497 -21.30 -3.94 5.89
CA VAL A 497 -21.50 -3.50 7.28
C VAL A 497 -20.16 -3.38 8.01
N ASP A 498 -19.28 -4.38 7.89
CA ASP A 498 -17.95 -4.33 8.49
C ASP A 498 -17.11 -3.13 7.98
N ILE A 499 -17.17 -2.83 6.67
CA ILE A 499 -16.48 -1.67 6.08
C ILE A 499 -17.04 -0.35 6.62
N ALA A 500 -18.37 -0.21 6.71
CA ALA A 500 -18.99 1.01 7.24
C ALA A 500 -18.62 1.23 8.72
N GLU A 501 -18.54 0.16 9.50
CA GLU A 501 -18.09 0.22 10.90
C GLU A 501 -16.60 0.60 10.99
N LEU A 502 -15.74 0.06 10.13
CA LEU A 502 -14.33 0.46 10.05
C LEU A 502 -14.19 1.94 9.66
N ALA A 503 -15.05 2.44 8.77
CA ALA A 503 -15.09 3.85 8.40
C ALA A 503 -15.44 4.71 9.63
N ARG A 504 -16.47 4.31 10.40
CA ARG A 504 -16.85 4.97 11.65
C ARG A 504 -15.74 4.98 12.69
N LEU A 505 -15.07 3.85 12.90
CA LEU A 505 -14.00 3.70 13.90
C LEU A 505 -12.78 4.56 13.60
N THR A 506 -12.47 4.72 12.32
CA THR A 506 -11.25 5.38 11.87
C THR A 506 -11.42 6.88 11.64
N CYS A 507 -12.65 7.35 11.42
CA CYS A 507 -12.96 8.78 11.40
C CYS A 507 -12.96 9.37 12.82
N PRO A 508 -12.30 10.51 13.06
CA PRO A 508 -12.37 11.20 14.35
C PRO A 508 -13.79 11.68 14.64
N ALA A 509 -14.20 11.61 15.92
CA ALA A 509 -15.58 11.89 16.34
C ALA A 509 -16.08 13.27 15.88
N SER A 510 -17.32 13.29 15.36
CA SER A 510 -17.95 14.40 14.65
C SER A 510 -18.04 15.74 15.43
N GLU A 511 -17.93 15.73 16.76
CA GLU A 511 -18.18 16.93 17.58
C GLU A 511 -17.07 18.00 17.48
N GLY A 512 -15.90 17.67 16.92
CA GLY A 512 -14.75 18.56 16.82
C GLY A 512 -14.38 19.07 15.42
N TRP A 513 -15.13 18.72 14.36
CA TRP A 513 -14.80 19.16 12.99
C TRP A 513 -15.07 20.64 12.74
N ARG A 514 -15.71 21.33 13.71
CA ARG A 514 -16.19 22.71 13.58
C ARG A 514 -15.49 23.68 14.55
N GLY A 515 -14.21 23.44 14.88
CA GLY A 515 -13.37 24.38 15.63
C GLY A 515 -12.64 23.84 16.87
N GLY A 516 -12.38 22.53 16.97
CA GLY A 516 -11.65 21.94 18.10
C GLY A 516 -10.37 21.20 17.68
N THR A 517 -9.37 21.16 18.56
CA THR A 517 -8.14 20.38 18.41
C THR A 517 -8.46 18.92 18.06
N LEU A 518 -8.08 18.48 16.85
CA LEU A 518 -8.26 17.10 16.39
C LEU A 518 -7.72 16.12 17.44
N THR A 519 -8.56 15.19 17.90
CA THR A 519 -8.10 14.12 18.79
C THR A 519 -7.05 13.29 18.05
N GLU A 520 -5.80 13.34 18.53
CA GLU A 520 -4.70 12.60 17.93
C GLU A 520 -4.91 11.09 18.11
N GLN A 521 -5.25 10.38 17.02
CA GLN A 521 -5.41 8.93 17.06
C GLN A 521 -4.06 8.19 17.10
N LEU A 522 -3.01 8.83 16.55
CA LEU A 522 -1.68 8.26 16.36
C LEU A 522 -0.59 9.16 16.96
N PRO A 523 -0.39 9.15 18.28
CA PRO A 523 0.72 9.89 18.91
C PRO A 523 2.08 9.44 18.37
N GLY A 524 2.99 10.39 18.12
CA GLY A 524 4.35 10.14 17.61
C GLY A 524 4.48 9.98 16.09
N TYR A 525 3.37 10.01 15.37
CA TYR A 525 3.34 10.04 13.90
C TYR A 525 3.49 11.48 13.38
N HIS A 526 3.87 11.62 12.11
CA HIS A 526 3.94 12.89 11.41
C HIS A 526 2.57 13.60 11.46
N PHE A 527 2.58 14.94 11.56
CA PHE A 527 1.34 15.72 11.70
C PHE A 527 0.33 15.44 10.57
N ALA A 528 0.83 15.07 9.38
CA ALA A 528 0.02 14.83 8.20
C ALA A 528 -0.86 13.59 8.30
N VAL A 529 -0.46 12.61 9.11
CA VAL A 529 -1.16 11.33 9.26
C VAL A 529 -1.66 11.08 10.67
N LYS A 530 -1.23 11.88 11.66
CA LYS A 530 -1.53 11.64 13.07
C LYS A 530 -3.02 11.67 13.45
N SER A 531 -3.87 12.24 12.59
CA SER A 531 -5.31 12.39 12.84
C SER A 531 -6.10 11.08 12.70
N SER A 532 -5.65 10.14 11.85
CA SER A 532 -6.36 8.88 11.64
C SER A 532 -5.45 7.81 11.05
N ALA A 533 -5.71 6.56 11.45
CA ALA A 533 -5.02 5.41 10.87
C ALA A 533 -5.23 5.29 9.36
N ILE A 534 -6.38 5.67 8.78
CA ILE A 534 -6.62 5.46 7.33
C ILE A 534 -5.61 6.18 6.45
N LEU A 535 -5.02 7.25 6.98
CA LEU A 535 -4.01 8.05 6.30
C LEU A 535 -2.63 7.37 6.27
N THR A 536 -2.42 6.31 7.06
CA THR A 536 -1.16 5.56 7.05
C THR A 536 -1.14 4.44 6.02
N GLU A 537 -2.26 4.13 5.35
CA GLU A 537 -2.28 3.08 4.34
C GLU A 537 -1.56 3.56 3.06
N PRO A 538 -0.47 2.87 2.63
CA PRO A 538 0.39 3.36 1.56
C PRO A 538 -0.28 3.30 0.17
N TRP A 539 -1.17 2.34 -0.08
CA TRP A 539 -1.85 2.13 -1.36
C TRP A 539 -3.33 2.56 -1.33
N THR A 540 -3.57 3.85 -1.07
CA THR A 540 -4.90 4.38 -0.69
C THR A 540 -6.05 4.03 -1.62
N VAL A 541 -5.79 3.75 -2.91
CA VAL A 541 -6.82 3.26 -3.85
C VAL A 541 -7.56 2.00 -3.33
N LEU A 542 -6.90 1.15 -2.54
CA LEU A 542 -7.54 -0.04 -1.94
C LEU A 542 -8.57 0.35 -0.88
N VAL A 543 -8.25 1.36 -0.08
CA VAL A 543 -9.14 1.88 0.97
C VAL A 543 -10.31 2.63 0.34
N ILE A 544 -10.03 3.46 -0.68
CA ILE A 544 -11.06 4.14 -1.48
C ILE A 544 -12.01 3.12 -2.11
N GLY A 545 -11.48 2.08 -2.76
CA GLY A 545 -12.29 1.04 -3.39
C GLY A 545 -13.19 0.30 -2.39
N ALA A 546 -12.70 0.02 -1.18
CA ALA A 546 -13.49 -0.61 -0.13
C ALA A 546 -14.66 0.27 0.32
N PHE A 547 -14.39 1.53 0.69
CA PHE A 547 -15.42 2.45 1.14
C PHE A 547 -16.42 2.78 0.04
N ARG A 548 -15.97 2.94 -1.22
CA ARG A 548 -16.85 3.08 -2.39
C ARG A 548 -17.80 1.89 -2.49
N ASN A 549 -17.28 0.67 -2.52
CA ASN A 549 -18.12 -0.51 -2.77
C ASN A 549 -19.13 -0.73 -1.63
N ALA A 550 -18.74 -0.45 -0.38
CA ALA A 550 -19.66 -0.50 0.75
C ALA A 550 -20.72 0.63 0.69
N ALA A 551 -20.32 1.86 0.36
CA ALA A 551 -21.25 2.97 0.19
C ALA A 551 -22.27 2.68 -0.91
N LEU A 552 -21.85 2.14 -2.06
CA LEU A 552 -22.75 1.76 -3.15
C LEU A 552 -23.73 0.65 -2.74
N TYR A 553 -23.28 -0.34 -1.97
CA TYR A 553 -24.15 -1.38 -1.46
C TYR A 553 -25.26 -0.82 -0.56
N HIS A 554 -24.89 0.03 0.40
CA HIS A 554 -25.86 0.63 1.33
C HIS A 554 -26.76 1.66 0.63
N LEU A 555 -26.22 2.40 -0.34
CA LEU A 555 -27.00 3.33 -1.16
C LEU A 555 -28.05 2.58 -1.99
N GLY A 556 -27.68 1.46 -2.63
CA GLY A 556 -28.65 0.60 -3.33
C GLY A 556 -29.73 0.09 -2.39
N THR A 557 -29.39 -0.26 -1.15
CA THR A 557 -30.38 -0.63 -0.12
C THR A 557 -31.34 0.53 0.19
N VAL A 558 -30.85 1.76 0.31
CA VAL A 558 -31.68 2.96 0.51
C VAL A 558 -32.59 3.21 -0.70
N GLU A 559 -32.05 3.12 -1.92
CA GLU A 559 -32.80 3.33 -3.16
C GLU A 559 -33.91 2.28 -3.34
N ASP A 560 -33.61 1.00 -3.09
CA ASP A 560 -34.58 -0.10 -3.14
C ASP A 560 -35.71 0.09 -2.11
N LEU A 561 -35.38 0.52 -0.89
CA LEU A 561 -36.37 0.77 0.16
C LEU A 561 -37.25 1.99 -0.16
N ARG A 562 -36.72 3.00 -0.85
CA ARG A 562 -37.45 4.20 -1.29
C ARG A 562 -38.40 3.91 -2.44
N GLN A 563 -38.01 3.08 -3.40
CA GLN A 563 -38.84 2.77 -4.57
C GLN A 563 -40.04 1.88 -4.25
N ASN A 564 -39.92 1.01 -3.26
CA ASN A 564 -40.88 -0.08 -3.03
C ASN A 564 -41.97 0.21 -1.97
N ASP A 565 -42.24 1.47 -1.60
CA ASP A 565 -43.33 1.88 -0.68
C ASP A 565 -43.45 1.02 0.61
N TRP A 566 -42.33 0.49 1.12
CA TRP A 566 -42.28 -0.36 2.33
C TRP A 566 -42.67 0.39 3.62
N GLN A 567 -42.95 1.70 3.53
CA GLN A 567 -43.51 2.53 4.59
C GLN A 567 -44.83 1.97 5.15
N ALA A 568 -45.58 1.19 4.37
CA ALA A 568 -46.85 0.58 4.79
C ALA A 568 -46.73 -0.55 5.82
N LEU A 569 -45.54 -1.15 6.01
CA LEU A 569 -45.34 -2.33 6.87
C LEU A 569 -44.60 -2.05 8.20
N GLY A 570 -44.33 -0.78 8.53
CA GLY A 570 -43.85 -0.36 9.85
C GLY A 570 -42.40 -0.76 10.24
N HIS A 571 -41.71 -1.58 9.44
CA HIS A 571 -40.32 -2.03 9.69
C HIS A 571 -39.26 -1.39 8.77
N ALA A 572 -39.66 -0.72 7.70
CA ALA A 572 -38.76 -0.09 6.73
C ALA A 572 -37.99 1.18 7.20
N PRO A 573 -38.48 2.02 8.14
CA PRO A 573 -37.81 3.30 8.41
C PRO A 573 -36.50 3.14 9.18
N ASP A 574 -36.37 2.12 10.03
CA ASP A 574 -35.14 1.87 10.79
C ASP A 574 -34.03 1.24 9.94
N GLU A 575 -34.36 0.28 9.07
CA GLU A 575 -33.38 -0.31 8.15
C GLU A 575 -32.86 0.71 7.13
N MET A 576 -33.76 1.56 6.59
CA MET A 576 -33.36 2.65 5.70
C MET A 576 -32.45 3.64 6.43
N ARG A 577 -32.82 4.04 7.65
CA ARG A 577 -32.00 4.96 8.46
C ARG A 577 -30.64 4.36 8.81
N GLU A 578 -30.57 3.08 9.12
CA GLU A 578 -29.31 2.39 9.36
C GLU A 578 -28.42 2.38 8.10
N ALA A 579 -29.00 2.06 6.94
CA ALA A 579 -28.29 2.09 5.67
C ALA A 579 -27.79 3.52 5.34
N GLU A 580 -28.61 4.56 5.54
CA GLU A 580 -28.19 5.96 5.37
C GLU A 580 -27.01 6.34 6.28
N VAL A 581 -27.04 5.90 7.54
CA VAL A 581 -25.93 6.13 8.49
C VAL A 581 -24.66 5.40 8.02
N GLN A 582 -24.78 4.17 7.53
CA GLN A 582 -23.67 3.40 7.01
C GLN A 582 -23.06 4.03 5.74
N VAL A 583 -23.90 4.56 4.84
CA VAL A 583 -23.42 5.36 3.69
C VAL A 583 -22.64 6.59 4.17
N LYS A 584 -23.17 7.33 5.15
CA LYS A 584 -22.50 8.53 5.71
C LYS A 584 -21.13 8.21 6.29
N HIS A 585 -20.99 7.13 7.05
CA HIS A 585 -19.68 6.71 7.57
C HIS A 585 -18.66 6.47 6.47
N CYS A 586 -19.04 5.79 5.38
CA CYS A 586 -18.17 5.60 4.23
C CYS A 586 -17.82 6.93 3.53
N ILE A 587 -18.79 7.84 3.38
CA ILE A 587 -18.58 9.18 2.80
C ILE A 587 -17.59 9.99 3.65
N ASP A 588 -17.74 10.00 4.98
CA ASP A 588 -16.84 10.72 5.90
C ASP A 588 -15.39 10.22 5.78
N ALA A 589 -15.21 8.89 5.67
CA ALA A 589 -13.89 8.32 5.46
C ALA A 589 -13.29 8.68 4.09
N LEU A 590 -14.13 8.74 3.04
CA LEU A 590 -13.70 9.21 1.72
C LEU A 590 -13.35 10.71 1.71
N TRP A 591 -14.06 11.55 2.47
CA TRP A 591 -13.68 12.96 2.64
C TRP A 591 -12.33 13.10 3.34
N LEU A 592 -12.09 12.31 4.38
CA LEU A 592 -10.81 12.30 5.08
C LEU A 592 -9.65 11.88 4.17
N LEU A 593 -9.86 10.86 3.32
CA LEU A 593 -8.90 10.46 2.27
C LEU A 593 -8.79 11.50 1.15
N GLY A 594 -9.84 12.30 0.92
CA GLY A 594 -9.88 13.38 -0.06
C GLY A 594 -8.86 14.50 0.16
N ARG A 595 -8.26 14.55 1.36
CA ARG A 595 -7.07 15.37 1.65
C ARG A 595 -5.86 14.93 0.82
N ARG A 596 -5.73 13.63 0.58
CA ARG A 596 -4.61 13.04 -0.19
C ARG A 596 -4.99 12.78 -1.66
N SER A 597 -6.20 12.30 -1.89
CA SER A 597 -6.61 11.73 -3.17
C SER A 597 -7.76 12.51 -3.80
N ASP A 598 -7.50 13.07 -4.98
CA ASP A 598 -8.55 13.72 -5.79
C ASP A 598 -9.67 12.74 -6.13
N MET A 599 -9.30 11.49 -6.42
CA MET A 599 -10.26 10.40 -6.66
C MET A 599 -11.22 10.22 -5.48
N SER A 600 -10.69 10.22 -4.25
CA SER A 600 -11.51 10.08 -3.05
C SER A 600 -12.45 11.28 -2.84
N TYR A 601 -11.95 12.49 -3.08
CA TYR A 601 -12.73 13.73 -2.97
C TYR A 601 -13.90 13.73 -3.97
N ASP A 602 -13.64 13.40 -5.24
CA ASP A 602 -14.66 13.32 -6.29
C ASP A 602 -15.72 12.26 -5.97
N LEU A 603 -15.30 11.09 -5.47
CA LEU A 603 -16.20 10.01 -5.03
C LEU A 603 -17.06 10.41 -3.84
N ALA A 604 -16.49 11.06 -2.83
CA ALA A 604 -17.22 11.52 -1.65
C ALA A 604 -18.29 12.54 -2.04
N LYS A 605 -17.95 13.48 -2.93
CA LYS A 605 -18.87 14.49 -3.47
C LYS A 605 -20.03 13.83 -4.22
N LEU A 606 -19.72 12.89 -5.10
CA LEU A 606 -20.72 12.19 -5.91
C LEU A 606 -21.67 11.34 -5.07
N LEU A 607 -21.15 10.58 -4.10
CA LEU A 607 -21.95 9.78 -3.16
C LEU A 607 -22.82 10.67 -2.26
N SER A 608 -22.29 11.82 -1.82
CA SER A 608 -23.07 12.81 -1.04
C SER A 608 -24.25 13.36 -1.83
N GLN A 609 -24.03 13.67 -3.11
CA GLN A 609 -25.10 14.15 -4.00
C GLN A 609 -26.17 13.09 -4.21
N ARG A 610 -25.79 11.83 -4.41
CA ARG A 610 -26.72 10.70 -4.55
C ARG A 610 -27.56 10.46 -3.30
N LEU A 611 -26.93 10.42 -2.13
CA LEU A 611 -27.64 10.24 -0.86
C LEU A 611 -28.65 11.37 -0.62
N SER A 612 -28.33 12.59 -1.07
CA SER A 612 -29.19 13.76 -0.92
C SER A 612 -30.26 13.88 -2.01
N ALA A 613 -30.11 13.18 -3.14
CA ALA A 613 -31.06 13.22 -4.24
C ALA A 613 -32.38 12.59 -3.76
N ARG A 614 -33.43 13.42 -3.70
CA ARG A 614 -34.79 13.03 -3.32
C ARG A 614 -35.60 12.56 -4.51
#